data_AF-A0A963KT01-F1
#
_entry.id   AF-A0A963KT01-F1
#
_cell.length_a   1.000
_cell.length_b   1.000
_cell.length_c   1.000
_cell.angle_alpha   90.00
_cell.angle_beta   90.00
_cell.angle_gamma   90.00
#
_symmetry.space_group_name_H-M   'P 1'
#
loop_
_entity.id
_entity.type
_entity.pdbx_description
1 polymer ?
#
loop_
_entity_poly.entity_id
_entity_poly.type
_entity_poly.pdbx_seq_one_letter_code
_entity_poly.pdbx_strand_id
1 'polypeptide(L)'
;MAKRPSAEPSRALRALACAAFGLAPAVAALADAGRPDVSNPDQFRCQGRNQFSGAPDGPIERQDDSGYWPYAAFFVDPVAGTPTIVYGPGFRALDPLMQVFIRRHECQHANGMRDEIAANCAALAQMRAQGLAPQQEAHLARWHMAVGRLDPQYGGSADVFWDRTVRCAAGLR
;
A
#
# COMPACT_ATOMS: atom_id res chain seq x y z
N MET A 1 0.08 -2.52 74.01
CA MET A 1 0.93 -1.83 73.02
C MET A 1 0.03 -1.24 71.95
N ALA A 2 -0.30 0.04 72.07
CA ALA A 2 -1.18 0.76 71.15
C ALA A 2 -0.36 1.32 69.98
N LYS A 3 -0.77 1.04 68.74
CA LYS A 3 -0.27 1.72 67.54
C LYS A 3 -1.28 2.80 67.14
N ARG A 4 -0.81 4.04 67.09
CA ARG A 4 -1.50 5.23 66.56
C ARG A 4 -1.85 5.04 65.08
N PRO A 5 -3.01 5.55 64.63
CA PRO A 5 -3.14 6.16 63.32
C PRO A 5 -3.08 7.68 63.47
N SER A 6 -2.16 8.32 62.74
CA SER A 6 -2.09 9.77 62.60
C SER A 6 -3.14 10.28 61.60
N ALA A 7 -3.91 11.26 62.07
CA ALA A 7 -4.35 12.49 61.40
C ALA A 7 -5.09 12.43 60.05
N GLU A 8 -6.38 12.79 60.15
CA GLU A 8 -7.27 13.54 59.23
C GLU A 8 -6.61 14.79 58.58
N PRO A 9 -7.28 15.67 57.75
CA PRO A 9 -8.67 15.69 57.27
C PRO A 9 -8.86 16.04 55.76
N SER A 10 -10.11 15.88 55.31
CA SER A 10 -10.68 16.61 54.16
C SER A 10 -10.42 18.11 54.23
N ARG A 11 -10.00 18.70 53.12
CA ARG A 11 -10.19 20.13 52.81
C ARG A 11 -10.60 20.30 51.36
N ALA A 12 -11.91 20.48 51.16
CA ALA A 12 -12.38 21.32 50.07
C ALA A 12 -11.83 22.74 50.30
N LEU A 13 -11.22 23.35 49.28
CA LEU A 13 -11.20 24.81 49.13
C LEU A 13 -10.70 25.19 47.73
N ARG A 14 -11.57 25.97 47.08
CA ARG A 14 -11.28 27.06 46.12
C ARG A 14 -10.99 26.66 44.67
N ALA A 15 -12.08 26.61 43.91
CA ALA A 15 -12.10 27.21 42.60
C ALA A 15 -11.62 28.68 42.71
N LEU A 16 -10.44 28.97 42.19
CA LEU A 16 -9.99 30.31 41.86
C LEU A 16 -9.91 30.37 40.34
N ALA A 17 -10.92 30.99 39.76
CA ALA A 17 -10.86 31.46 38.39
C ALA A 17 -9.85 32.63 38.34
N CYS A 18 -8.76 32.44 37.60
CA CYS A 18 -7.95 33.52 37.06
C CYS A 18 -7.90 33.35 35.55
N ALA A 19 -8.76 34.08 34.85
CA ALA A 19 -8.56 34.40 33.45
C ALA A 19 -7.51 35.51 33.38
N ALA A 20 -6.38 35.28 32.70
CA ALA A 20 -5.69 36.27 31.88
C ALA A 20 -4.41 35.67 31.25
N PHE A 21 -4.21 36.06 30.00
CA PHE A 21 -3.06 35.85 29.12
C PHE A 21 -2.95 34.49 28.43
N GLY A 22 -3.32 34.54 27.14
CA GLY A 22 -3.26 33.45 26.21
C GLY A 22 -1.85 32.91 26.02
N LEU A 23 -1.75 31.62 26.19
CA LEU A 23 -0.93 30.69 25.43
C LEU A 23 -1.56 29.34 25.76
N ALA A 24 -2.52 28.93 24.93
CA ALA A 24 -3.00 27.56 24.97
C ALA A 24 -1.77 26.65 24.83
N PRO A 25 -1.71 25.53 25.56
CA PRO A 25 -0.71 24.52 25.26
C PRO A 25 -1.03 24.01 23.85
N ALA A 26 -0.31 24.50 22.85
CA ALA A 26 -0.25 23.91 21.53
C ALA A 26 0.54 22.59 21.64
N VAL A 27 -0.02 21.64 22.40
CA VAL A 27 0.50 20.29 22.55
C VAL A 27 -0.64 19.40 22.11
N ALA A 28 -0.40 18.65 21.03
CA ALA A 28 -1.29 17.69 20.38
C ALA A 28 -2.34 18.25 19.39
N ALA A 29 -1.87 18.81 18.26
CA ALA A 29 -2.69 18.88 17.03
C ALA A 29 -1.87 18.80 15.73
N LEU A 30 -0.66 18.23 15.77
CA LEU A 30 0.20 18.06 14.57
C LEU A 30 0.56 16.58 14.29
N ALA A 31 -0.10 15.63 14.95
CA ALA A 31 0.17 14.20 14.81
C ALA A 31 -0.94 13.48 14.02
N ASP A 32 -1.47 14.09 12.95
CA ASP A 32 -2.20 13.35 11.92
C ASP A 32 -2.23 14.14 10.60
N ALA A 33 -1.06 14.60 10.13
CA ALA A 33 -0.91 14.81 8.70
C ALA A 33 -1.02 13.41 8.06
N GLY A 34 -2.25 13.04 7.72
CA GLY A 34 -2.72 11.66 7.55
C GLY A 34 -1.74 10.75 6.85
N ARG A 35 -1.49 9.58 7.46
CA ARG A 35 -0.77 8.49 6.77
C ARG A 35 -1.42 8.27 5.40
N PRO A 36 -0.64 8.05 4.33
CA PRO A 36 -1.20 7.74 3.01
C PRO A 36 -2.20 6.60 3.15
N ASP A 37 -3.40 6.79 2.63
CA ASP A 37 -4.35 5.69 2.49
C ASP A 37 -3.84 4.77 1.40
N VAL A 38 -3.14 3.72 1.81
CA VAL A 38 -2.56 2.71 0.90
C VAL A 38 -3.60 1.94 0.10
N SER A 39 -4.89 2.08 0.43
CA SER A 39 -6.01 1.49 -0.33
C SER A 39 -6.65 2.47 -1.31
N ASN A 40 -6.27 3.75 -1.26
CA ASN A 40 -6.75 4.75 -2.20
C ASN A 40 -5.89 4.80 -3.47
N PRO A 41 -6.42 4.41 -4.64
CA PRO A 41 -5.67 4.40 -5.91
C PRO A 41 -5.22 5.80 -6.37
N ASP A 42 -5.93 6.85 -5.95
CA ASP A 42 -5.64 8.23 -6.37
C ASP A 42 -4.42 8.82 -5.62
N GLN A 43 -4.04 8.23 -4.48
CA GLN A 43 -2.88 8.68 -3.70
C GLN A 43 -1.55 8.10 -4.19
N PHE A 44 -1.59 7.15 -5.13
CA PHE A 44 -0.41 6.57 -5.75
C PHE A 44 -0.22 7.12 -7.16
N ARG A 45 0.96 7.67 -7.43
CA ARG A 45 1.37 8.05 -8.79
C ARG A 45 2.30 6.98 -9.35
N CYS A 46 1.83 6.31 -10.39
CA CYS A 46 2.64 5.39 -11.16
C CYS A 46 3.80 6.15 -11.83
N GLN A 47 5.02 5.67 -11.64
CA GLN A 47 6.18 6.14 -12.39
C GLN A 47 6.57 5.05 -13.37
N GLY A 48 7.04 5.44 -14.55
CA GLY A 48 7.55 4.52 -15.55
C GLY A 48 8.73 5.15 -16.28
N ARG A 49 9.32 4.38 -17.19
CA ARG A 49 10.36 4.85 -18.10
C ARG A 49 10.06 4.39 -19.51
N ASN A 50 10.26 5.29 -20.46
CA ASN A 50 10.26 4.93 -21.87
C ASN A 50 11.38 3.90 -22.13
N GLN A 51 11.04 2.77 -22.75
CA GLN A 51 11.95 1.63 -22.90
C GLN A 51 13.06 1.87 -23.94
N PHE A 52 12.91 2.88 -24.80
CA PHE A 52 13.90 3.18 -25.83
C PHE A 52 14.82 4.33 -25.41
N SER A 53 14.27 5.39 -24.83
CA SER A 53 15.05 6.57 -24.41
C SER A 53 15.50 6.54 -22.95
N GLY A 54 14.88 5.72 -22.10
CA GLY A 54 15.11 5.70 -20.64
C GLY A 54 14.54 6.92 -19.89
N ALA A 55 13.94 7.87 -20.61
CA ALA A 55 13.35 9.07 -20.04
C ALA A 55 12.18 8.70 -19.09
N PRO A 56 11.99 9.44 -17.98
CA PRO A 56 10.80 9.28 -17.16
C PRO A 56 9.55 9.51 -18.00
N ASP A 57 8.69 8.50 -18.06
CA ASP A 57 7.44 8.51 -18.83
C ASP A 57 6.41 7.68 -18.05
N GLY A 58 5.39 8.35 -17.51
CA GLY A 58 4.32 7.67 -16.78
C GLY A 58 3.57 6.75 -17.74
N PRO A 59 3.18 5.53 -17.32
CA PRO A 59 2.48 4.65 -18.24
C PRO A 59 1.14 5.22 -18.67
N ILE A 60 0.78 4.93 -19.91
CA ILE A 60 -0.59 5.11 -20.37
C ILE A 60 -1.44 4.01 -19.75
N GLU A 61 -2.37 4.40 -18.89
CA GLU A 61 -3.30 3.48 -18.22
C GLU A 61 -4.64 3.47 -18.98
N ARG A 62 -5.14 2.29 -19.37
CA ARG A 62 -6.42 2.17 -20.09
C ARG A 62 -7.21 0.92 -19.68
N GLN A 63 -8.53 0.99 -19.82
CA GLN A 63 -9.42 -0.16 -19.69
C GLN A 63 -9.54 -0.90 -21.04
N ASP A 64 -9.51 -2.23 -21.00
CA ASP A 64 -9.85 -3.11 -22.11
C ASP A 64 -10.85 -4.19 -21.65
N ASP A 65 -12.08 -4.09 -22.14
CA ASP A 65 -13.17 -4.99 -21.77
C ASP A 65 -13.30 -6.20 -22.71
N SER A 66 -12.34 -6.42 -23.61
CA SER A 66 -12.34 -7.54 -24.57
C SER A 66 -12.14 -8.93 -23.93
N GLY A 67 -11.66 -8.98 -22.67
CA GLY A 67 -11.52 -10.22 -21.90
C GLY A 67 -10.19 -10.96 -22.09
N TYR A 68 -9.21 -10.37 -22.79
CA TYR A 68 -7.91 -11.01 -23.02
C TYR A 68 -7.08 -11.19 -21.75
N TRP A 69 -7.23 -10.27 -20.78
CA TRP A 69 -6.56 -10.29 -19.48
C TRP A 69 -7.60 -10.13 -18.37
N PRO A 70 -7.62 -10.97 -17.32
CA PRO A 70 -8.67 -10.90 -16.31
C PRO A 70 -8.61 -9.64 -15.45
N TYR A 71 -7.40 -9.15 -15.12
CA TYR A 71 -7.21 -8.03 -14.20
C TYR A 71 -6.32 -6.93 -14.76
N ALA A 72 -5.04 -7.18 -15.00
CA ALA A 72 -4.16 -6.19 -15.61
C ALA A 72 -3.02 -6.87 -16.37
N ALA A 73 -2.40 -6.12 -17.26
CA ALA A 73 -1.15 -6.50 -17.91
C ALA A 73 -0.36 -5.26 -18.37
N PHE A 74 0.96 -5.36 -18.29
CA PHE A 74 1.90 -4.37 -18.80
C PHE A 74 2.31 -4.65 -20.25
N PHE A 75 2.41 -3.57 -21.03
CA PHE A 75 2.91 -3.57 -22.41
C PHE A 75 3.85 -2.40 -22.65
N VAL A 76 4.61 -2.52 -23.73
CA VAL A 76 5.45 -1.45 -24.27
C VAL A 76 4.94 -1.14 -25.68
N ASP A 77 4.67 0.13 -25.96
CA ASP A 77 4.39 0.54 -27.33
C ASP A 77 5.61 0.18 -28.21
N PRO A 78 5.45 -0.65 -29.25
CA PRO A 78 6.58 -1.16 -30.02
C PRO A 78 7.25 -0.09 -30.89
N VAL A 79 6.62 1.06 -31.10
CA VAL A 79 7.12 2.16 -31.93
C VAL A 79 7.67 3.29 -31.07
N ALA A 80 6.93 3.70 -30.04
CA ALA A 80 7.29 4.81 -29.18
C ALA A 80 8.11 4.40 -27.94
N GLY A 81 8.02 3.14 -27.51
CA GLY A 81 8.66 2.66 -26.28
C GLY A 81 7.94 3.07 -25.00
N THR A 82 6.77 3.70 -25.13
CA THR A 82 5.97 4.19 -24.00
C THR A 82 5.37 3.01 -23.24
N PRO A 83 5.54 2.97 -21.89
CA PRO A 83 4.92 1.95 -21.07
C PRO A 83 3.40 2.10 -21.07
N THR A 84 2.68 1.00 -21.09
CA THR A 84 1.23 0.95 -21.07
C THR A 84 0.76 -0.08 -20.04
N ILE A 85 -0.24 0.27 -19.23
CA ILE A 85 -0.94 -0.67 -18.37
C ILE A 85 -2.36 -0.82 -18.89
N VAL A 86 -2.78 -2.05 -19.15
CA VAL A 86 -4.13 -2.38 -19.60
C VAL A 86 -4.86 -3.08 -18.48
N TYR A 87 -6.00 -2.53 -18.05
CA TYR A 87 -6.89 -3.11 -17.06
C TYR A 87 -7.99 -3.91 -17.75
N GLY A 88 -8.11 -5.19 -17.37
CA GLY A 88 -9.12 -6.11 -17.85
C GLY A 88 -10.49 -5.91 -17.20
N PRO A 89 -11.53 -6.62 -17.67
CA PRO A 89 -12.90 -6.44 -17.19
C PRO A 89 -13.07 -6.77 -15.71
N GLY A 90 -12.28 -7.69 -15.16
CA GLY A 90 -12.33 -8.07 -13.74
C GLY A 90 -11.74 -7.02 -12.81
N PHE A 91 -10.89 -6.10 -13.29
CA PHE A 91 -10.17 -5.15 -12.45
C PHE A 91 -11.09 -4.26 -11.62
N ARG A 92 -12.14 -3.72 -12.25
CA ARG A 92 -13.08 -2.78 -11.60
C ARG A 92 -13.94 -3.44 -10.53
N ALA A 93 -14.10 -4.76 -10.59
CA ALA A 93 -14.86 -5.54 -9.62
C ALA A 93 -14.03 -5.94 -8.38
N LEU A 94 -12.72 -5.70 -8.41
CA LEU A 94 -11.85 -6.00 -7.27
C LEU A 94 -12.06 -5.01 -6.13
N ASP A 95 -11.78 -5.48 -4.90
CA ASP A 95 -11.63 -4.60 -3.74
C ASP A 95 -10.59 -3.49 -4.02
N PRO A 96 -10.78 -2.25 -3.54
CA PRO A 96 -9.84 -1.15 -3.78
C PRO A 96 -8.40 -1.48 -3.40
N LEU A 97 -8.17 -2.22 -2.30
CA LEU A 97 -6.83 -2.61 -1.89
C LEU A 97 -6.15 -3.51 -2.94
N MET A 98 -6.91 -4.42 -3.55
CA MET A 98 -6.43 -5.28 -4.63
C MET A 98 -6.13 -4.49 -5.89
N GLN A 99 -6.99 -3.53 -6.26
CA GLN A 99 -6.75 -2.65 -7.41
C GLN A 99 -5.45 -1.86 -7.24
N VAL A 100 -5.23 -1.29 -6.05
CA VAL A 100 -3.98 -0.55 -5.74
C VAL A 100 -2.76 -1.46 -5.79
N PHE A 101 -2.85 -2.67 -5.24
CA PHE A 101 -1.74 -3.62 -5.24
C PHE A 101 -1.36 -4.02 -6.67
N ILE A 102 -2.34 -4.41 -7.49
CA ILE A 102 -2.12 -4.77 -8.91
C ILE A 102 -1.56 -3.58 -9.69
N ARG A 103 -2.14 -2.39 -9.54
CA ARG A 103 -1.63 -1.19 -10.20
C ARG A 103 -0.16 -0.92 -9.83
N ARG A 104 0.21 -1.05 -8.56
CA ARG A 104 1.61 -0.87 -8.12
C ARG A 104 2.55 -1.93 -8.69
N HIS A 105 2.09 -3.17 -8.82
CA HIS A 105 2.83 -4.26 -9.46
C HIS A 105 3.11 -3.91 -10.93
N GLU A 106 2.10 -3.52 -11.70
CA GLU A 106 2.26 -3.14 -13.12
C GLU A 106 3.18 -1.91 -13.28
N CYS A 107 3.17 -0.99 -12.31
CA CYS A 107 4.11 0.13 -12.28
C CYS A 107 5.58 -0.29 -12.08
N GLN A 108 5.85 -1.43 -11.44
CA GLN A 108 7.22 -1.94 -11.38
C GLN A 108 7.67 -2.41 -12.78
N HIS A 109 6.77 -3.04 -13.54
CA HIS A 109 7.03 -3.37 -14.93
C HIS A 109 7.28 -2.13 -15.78
N ALA A 110 6.48 -1.08 -15.61
CA ALA A 110 6.69 0.21 -16.26
C ALA A 110 8.05 0.85 -15.92
N ASN A 111 8.65 0.53 -14.78
CA ASN A 111 10.00 0.96 -14.38
C ASN A 111 11.12 0.01 -14.83
N GLY A 112 10.81 -1.00 -15.65
CA GLY A 112 11.78 -1.92 -16.23
C GLY A 112 11.99 -3.22 -15.45
N MET A 113 11.21 -3.49 -14.41
CA MET A 113 11.23 -4.77 -13.72
C MET A 113 10.59 -5.83 -14.62
N ARG A 114 11.29 -6.92 -14.94
CA ARG A 114 10.74 -7.99 -15.81
C ARG A 114 10.23 -9.20 -15.05
N ASP A 115 10.77 -9.43 -13.86
CA ASP A 115 10.43 -10.58 -13.04
C ASP A 115 9.16 -10.31 -12.24
N GLU A 116 8.17 -11.20 -12.40
CA GLU A 116 6.84 -11.10 -11.78
C GLU A 116 6.91 -11.10 -10.25
N ILE A 117 7.79 -11.94 -9.68
CA ILE A 117 7.96 -12.04 -8.22
C ILE A 117 8.61 -10.77 -7.69
N ALA A 118 9.62 -10.24 -8.38
CA ALA A 118 10.26 -8.99 -8.02
C ALA A 118 9.27 -7.82 -8.10
N ALA A 119 8.44 -7.75 -9.14
CA ALA A 119 7.42 -6.70 -9.32
C ALA A 119 6.41 -6.73 -8.17
N ASN A 120 5.91 -7.93 -7.85
CA ASN A 120 4.98 -8.14 -6.74
C ASN A 120 5.62 -7.79 -5.38
N CYS A 121 6.88 -8.18 -5.20
CA CYS A 121 7.67 -7.92 -4.01
C CYS A 121 7.88 -6.41 -3.77
N ALA A 122 8.29 -5.68 -4.80
CA ALA A 122 8.51 -4.25 -4.72
C ALA A 122 7.19 -3.49 -4.47
N ALA A 123 6.07 -3.91 -5.08
CA ALA A 123 4.75 -3.36 -4.78
C ALA A 123 4.35 -3.58 -3.31
N LEU A 124 4.53 -4.80 -2.78
CA LEU A 124 4.23 -5.11 -1.38
C LEU A 124 5.13 -4.32 -0.42
N ALA A 125 6.43 -4.26 -0.69
CA ALA A 125 7.39 -3.50 0.12
C ALA A 125 7.03 -2.00 0.14
N GLN A 126 6.65 -1.43 -1.01
CA GLN A 126 6.22 -0.03 -1.10
C GLN A 126 4.97 0.23 -0.27
N MET A 127 3.96 -0.65 -0.33
CA MET A 127 2.74 -0.51 0.47
C MET A 127 3.05 -0.64 1.97
N ARG A 128 3.90 -1.59 2.37
CA ARG A 128 4.37 -1.73 3.76
C ARG A 128 5.07 -0.46 4.26
N ALA A 129 5.97 0.11 3.46
CA ALA A 129 6.65 1.36 3.79
C ALA A 129 5.69 2.56 3.93
N GLN A 130 4.55 2.50 3.25
CA GLN A 130 3.49 3.52 3.32
C GLN A 130 2.43 3.22 4.41
N GLY A 131 2.61 2.16 5.20
CA GLY A 131 1.76 1.86 6.35
C GLY A 131 0.69 0.80 6.12
N LEU A 132 0.87 -0.11 5.15
CA LEU A 132 0.00 -1.28 4.97
C LEU A 132 -0.17 -2.05 6.28
N ALA A 133 -1.40 -2.12 6.77
CA ALA A 133 -1.71 -2.79 8.02
C ALA A 133 -1.63 -4.33 7.85
N PRO A 134 -1.29 -5.07 8.92
CA PRO A 134 -1.26 -6.53 8.87
C PRO A 134 -2.55 -7.18 8.37
N GLN A 135 -3.73 -6.65 8.76
CA GLN A 135 -5.01 -7.16 8.26
C GLN A 135 -5.23 -6.94 6.76
N GLN A 136 -4.71 -5.83 6.21
CA GLN A 136 -4.78 -5.53 4.77
C GLN A 136 -3.86 -6.47 3.99
N GLU A 137 -2.64 -6.68 4.46
CA GLU A 137 -1.73 -7.66 3.85
C GLU A 137 -2.31 -9.09 3.91
N ALA A 138 -2.94 -9.47 5.02
CA ALA A 138 -3.62 -10.75 5.12
C ALA A 138 -4.81 -10.87 4.15
N HIS A 139 -5.48 -9.76 3.82
CA HIS A 139 -6.52 -9.73 2.80
C HIS A 139 -5.94 -9.99 1.39
N LEU A 140 -4.84 -9.31 1.03
CA LEU A 140 -4.10 -9.57 -0.21
C LEU A 140 -3.67 -11.05 -0.31
N ALA A 141 -3.16 -11.62 0.79
CA ALA A 141 -2.75 -13.01 0.85
C ALA A 141 -3.90 -13.99 0.55
N ARG A 142 -5.06 -13.79 1.18
CA ARG A 142 -6.26 -14.64 0.97
C ARG A 142 -6.72 -14.62 -0.48
N TRP A 143 -6.68 -13.45 -1.12
CA TRP A 143 -7.04 -13.33 -2.52
C TRP A 143 -6.08 -14.13 -3.41
N HIS A 144 -4.75 -14.00 -3.21
CA HIS A 144 -3.77 -14.78 -3.99
C HIS A 144 -3.98 -16.28 -3.82
N MET A 145 -4.14 -16.74 -2.58
CA MET A 145 -4.37 -18.16 -2.30
C MET A 145 -5.63 -18.73 -2.99
N ALA A 146 -6.64 -17.89 -3.26
CA ALA A 146 -7.86 -18.31 -3.95
C ALA A 146 -7.68 -18.51 -5.47
N VAL A 147 -6.60 -18.00 -6.08
CA VAL A 147 -6.32 -18.14 -7.52
C VAL A 147 -5.89 -19.56 -7.90
N GLY A 148 -5.25 -20.29 -6.97
CA GLY A 148 -4.87 -21.69 -7.18
C GLY A 148 -3.65 -21.85 -8.09
N ARG A 149 -3.82 -22.50 -9.25
CA ARG A 149 -2.72 -22.79 -10.18
C ARG A 149 -2.37 -21.57 -11.01
N LEU A 150 -1.08 -21.33 -11.21
CA LEU A 150 -0.55 -20.25 -12.04
C LEU A 150 0.44 -20.79 -13.07
N ASP A 151 0.75 -20.00 -14.09
CA ASP A 151 1.81 -20.33 -15.03
C ASP A 151 3.20 -20.39 -14.36
N PRO A 152 4.17 -21.11 -14.96
CA PRO A 152 5.51 -21.26 -14.38
C PRO A 152 6.24 -19.95 -14.09
N GLN A 153 6.00 -18.89 -14.87
CA GLN A 153 6.58 -17.56 -14.63
C GLN A 153 6.18 -16.96 -13.27
N TYR A 154 5.03 -17.39 -12.72
CA TYR A 154 4.56 -17.03 -11.40
C TYR A 154 4.97 -18.07 -10.33
N GLY A 155 5.86 -19.01 -10.64
CA GLY A 155 6.26 -20.08 -9.71
C GLY A 155 5.31 -21.28 -9.66
N GLY A 156 4.34 -21.38 -10.58
CA GLY A 156 3.50 -22.56 -10.80
C GLY A 156 2.25 -22.68 -9.92
N SER A 157 2.17 -21.93 -8.82
CA SER A 157 0.99 -21.87 -7.95
C SER A 157 0.96 -20.56 -7.15
N ALA A 158 -0.23 -20.13 -6.77
CA ALA A 158 -0.44 -18.84 -6.15
C ALA A 158 0.06 -18.76 -4.70
N ASP A 159 0.06 -19.88 -3.97
CA ASP A 159 0.66 -20.00 -2.64
C ASP A 159 2.19 -19.82 -2.70
N VAL A 160 2.85 -20.48 -3.67
CA VAL A 160 4.29 -20.33 -3.90
C VAL A 160 4.63 -18.91 -4.35
N PHE A 161 3.84 -18.33 -5.26
CA PHE A 161 4.02 -16.96 -5.71
C PHE A 161 3.95 -15.95 -4.55
N TRP A 162 2.91 -16.07 -3.71
CA TRP A 162 2.73 -15.19 -2.57
C TRP A 162 3.81 -15.38 -1.50
N ASP A 163 4.19 -16.61 -1.17
CA ASP A 163 5.25 -16.90 -0.21
C ASP A 163 6.61 -16.34 -0.67
N ARG A 164 6.94 -16.45 -1.98
CA ARG A 164 8.13 -15.80 -2.55
C ARG A 164 8.04 -14.28 -2.51
N THR A 165 6.88 -13.71 -2.80
CA THR A 165 6.60 -12.27 -2.70
C THR A 165 6.87 -11.75 -1.29
N VAL A 166 6.29 -12.38 -0.27
CA VAL A 166 6.41 -11.96 1.13
C VAL A 166 7.85 -12.04 1.62
N ARG A 167 8.57 -13.13 1.29
CA ARG A 167 9.99 -13.32 1.65
C ARG A 167 10.88 -12.27 1.01
N CYS A 168 10.70 -12.00 -0.28
CA CYS A 168 11.43 -10.94 -0.97
C CYS A 168 11.15 -9.57 -0.32
N ALA A 169 9.88 -9.25 -0.10
CA ALA A 169 9.48 -7.95 0.44
C ALA A 169 9.92 -7.74 1.90
N ALA A 170 10.23 -8.81 2.63
CA ALA A 170 10.80 -8.72 3.98
C ALA A 170 12.28 -8.29 3.95
N GLY A 171 13.01 -8.61 2.89
CA GLY A 171 14.42 -8.21 2.71
C GLY A 171 14.61 -6.79 2.16
N LEU A 172 13.54 -6.12 1.72
CA LEU A 172 13.57 -4.74 1.21
C LEU A 172 13.17 -3.69 2.27
N ARG A 173 13.06 -4.09 3.54
CA ARG A 173 12.67 -3.23 4.66
C ARG A 173 13.83 -2.41 5.19
#